data_AF-A0A8S3IUD0-F1
#
_entry.id   AF-A0A8S3IUD0-F1
#
_cell.length_a   1.000
_cell.length_b   1.000
_cell.length_c   1.000
_cell.angle_alpha   90.00
_cell.angle_beta   90.00
_cell.angle_gamma   90.00
#
_symmetry.space_group_name_H-M   'P 1'
#
loop_
_entity.id
_entity.type
_entity.pdbx_description
1 polymer ?
#
loop_
_entity_poly.entity_id
_entity_poly.type
_entity_poly.pdbx_seq_one_letter_code
_entity_poly.pdbx_strand_id
1 'polypeptide(L)'
;MNVDNLFCIVGFPNVSKFVSVTDPIISGDDVQTFLQRLQQCETESAQPNYHNRANVMSNSVMMQQMVMPMPSSTIQVPDDSQQDTHVDDLHLYEFKNILLRKKERLMLPIFDIEIPYRDVYHCKIGAATSTSIYYGYEDKKDFEEVWHSVEFDNVSDFVWTTAPIVITKGQLEQQFIGQDKLTYTLKGSTTFVNLTKALDVRVQLDEKVSSTNSSRFVRSRVNYQTDQIEGKILVVNYKSEE
;
A
#
# COMPACT_ATOMS: atom_id res chain seq x y z
N MET A 1 26.82 -0.66 -19.59
CA MET A 1 25.73 0.10 -20.24
C MET A 1 25.76 1.47 -19.58
N ASN A 2 25.80 2.54 -20.37
CA ASN A 2 25.62 3.88 -19.83
C ASN A 2 24.13 4.22 -20.00
N VAL A 3 23.45 4.52 -18.90
CA VAL A 3 22.04 4.91 -18.94
C VAL A 3 21.99 6.36 -18.49
N ASP A 4 21.69 7.24 -19.45
CA ASP A 4 21.70 8.68 -19.22
C ASP A 4 20.65 9.04 -18.15
N ASN A 5 19.41 8.55 -18.34
CA ASN A 5 18.32 8.70 -17.37
C ASN A 5 17.63 7.35 -17.14
N LEU A 6 17.47 6.98 -15.86
CA LEU A 6 16.70 5.83 -15.42
C LEU A 6 15.49 6.33 -14.62
N PHE A 7 14.30 5.91 -15.01
CA PHE A 7 13.07 6.21 -14.29
C PHE A 7 12.56 4.97 -13.55
N CYS A 8 12.30 5.13 -12.25
CA CYS A 8 11.56 4.16 -11.46
C CYS A 8 10.12 4.66 -11.32
N ILE A 9 9.17 3.84 -11.77
CA ILE A 9 7.75 4.17 -11.72
C ILE A 9 7.15 3.48 -10.49
N VAL A 10 6.42 4.26 -9.72
CA VAL A 10 5.69 3.80 -8.54
C VAL A 10 4.20 4.00 -8.77
N GLY A 11 3.44 2.91 -8.60
CA GLY A 11 2.00 2.89 -8.76
C GLY A 11 1.51 1.66 -9.54
N PHE A 12 0.27 1.71 -9.98
CA PHE A 12 -0.33 0.71 -10.86
C PHE A 12 -0.53 1.29 -12.26
N PRO A 13 0.52 1.40 -13.08
CA PRO A 13 0.33 1.78 -14.46
C PRO A 13 -0.51 0.69 -15.15
N ASN A 14 -1.55 1.09 -15.88
CA ASN A 14 -2.37 0.16 -16.66
C ASN A 14 -1.63 -0.27 -17.94
N VAL A 15 -0.56 -1.05 -17.76
CA VAL A 15 0.32 -1.53 -18.85
C VAL A 15 0.03 -2.99 -19.22
N SER A 16 -0.88 -3.66 -18.51
CA SER A 16 -1.12 -5.11 -18.64
C SER A 16 -1.60 -5.54 -20.02
N LYS A 17 -2.39 -4.71 -20.71
CA LYS A 17 -3.05 -5.10 -21.96
C LYS A 17 -2.09 -5.24 -23.15
N PHE A 18 -1.02 -4.44 -23.21
CA PHE A 18 -0.15 -4.37 -24.39
C PHE A 18 1.35 -4.47 -24.07
N VAL A 19 1.71 -4.94 -22.86
CA VAL A 19 3.11 -5.00 -22.41
C VAL A 19 4.04 -5.78 -23.35
N SER A 20 3.51 -6.79 -24.03
CA SER A 20 4.25 -7.67 -24.94
C SER A 20 4.23 -7.23 -26.40
N VAL A 21 3.47 -6.18 -26.73
CA VAL A 21 3.34 -5.70 -28.11
C VAL A 21 4.48 -4.72 -28.38
N THR A 22 5.45 -5.17 -29.18
CA THR A 22 6.55 -4.32 -29.66
C THR A 22 6.04 -3.44 -30.82
N ASP A 23 6.42 -2.17 -30.81
CA ASP A 23 6.08 -1.20 -31.85
C ASP A 23 6.58 -1.68 -33.23
N PRO A 24 5.73 -1.64 -34.29
CA PRO A 24 6.10 -2.12 -35.63
C PRO A 24 7.26 -1.32 -36.25
N ILE A 25 7.44 -0.05 -35.84
CA ILE A 25 8.54 0.81 -36.32
C ILE A 25 9.88 0.33 -35.75
N ILE A 26 9.87 -0.32 -34.59
CA ILE A 26 11.06 -0.76 -33.86
C ILE A 26 11.35 -2.25 -34.08
N SER A 27 10.29 -3.07 -34.24
CA SER A 27 10.43 -4.53 -34.35
C SER A 27 10.97 -5.00 -35.69
N GLY A 28 10.83 -4.20 -36.76
CA GLY A 28 11.10 -4.63 -38.13
C GLY A 28 10.12 -5.69 -38.65
N ASP A 29 9.03 -5.94 -37.91
CA ASP A 29 7.97 -6.87 -38.30
C ASP A 29 6.99 -6.21 -39.28
N ASP A 30 6.31 -7.03 -40.08
CA ASP A 30 5.24 -6.57 -40.95
C ASP A 30 4.01 -6.09 -40.17
N VAL A 31 3.31 -5.09 -40.72
CA VAL A 31 2.11 -4.48 -40.13
C VAL A 31 1.03 -5.53 -39.87
N GLN A 32 0.92 -6.56 -40.73
CA GLN A 32 -0.04 -7.63 -40.55
C GLN A 32 0.25 -8.48 -39.29
N THR A 33 1.52 -8.76 -39.01
CA THR A 33 1.95 -9.50 -37.80
C THR A 33 1.70 -8.67 -36.54
N PHE A 34 1.94 -7.36 -36.61
CA PHE A 34 1.62 -6.44 -35.52
C PHE A 34 0.11 -6.39 -35.21
N LEU A 35 -0.74 -6.25 -36.24
CA LEU A 35 -2.19 -6.24 -36.07
C LEU A 35 -2.73 -7.56 -35.50
N GLN A 36 -2.15 -8.70 -35.89
CA GLN A 36 -2.48 -10.00 -35.31
C GLN A 36 -2.13 -10.08 -33.82
N ARG A 37 -0.98 -9.54 -33.40
CA ARG A 37 -0.60 -9.48 -31.97
C ARG A 37 -1.54 -8.58 -31.16
N LEU A 38 -1.93 -7.42 -31.72
CA LEU A 38 -2.92 -6.54 -31.08
C LEU A 38 -4.28 -7.22 -30.88
N GLN A 39 -4.78 -7.95 -31.88
CA GLN A 39 -6.04 -8.67 -31.78
C GLN A 39 -5.98 -9.81 -30.77
N GLN A 40 -4.83 -10.50 -30.65
CA GLN A 40 -4.63 -11.56 -29.65
C GLN A 40 -4.64 -11.02 -28.20
N CYS A 41 -4.11 -9.82 -27.97
CA CYS A 41 -4.18 -9.14 -26.67
C CYS A 41 -5.62 -8.77 -26.26
N GLU A 42 -6.55 -8.58 -27.22
CA GLU A 42 -7.96 -8.38 -26.90
C GLU A 42 -8.65 -9.68 -26.46
N THR A 43 -8.31 -10.82 -27.07
CA THR A 43 -8.94 -12.11 -26.74
C THR A 43 -8.45 -12.71 -25.42
N GLU A 44 -7.22 -12.43 -24.99
CA GLU A 44 -6.69 -12.87 -23.68
C GLU A 44 -7.30 -12.12 -22.49
N SER A 45 -7.95 -10.97 -22.73
CA SER A 45 -8.57 -10.17 -21.67
C SER A 45 -9.93 -10.68 -21.17
N ALA A 46 -10.45 -11.78 -21.72
CA ALA A 46 -11.77 -12.35 -21.38
C ALA A 46 -11.74 -13.50 -20.34
N GLN A 47 -10.56 -13.92 -19.88
CA GLN A 47 -10.44 -14.91 -18.80
C GLN A 47 -9.37 -14.43 -17.81
N PRO A 48 -9.76 -13.74 -16.72
CA PRO A 48 -8.80 -13.38 -15.72
C PRO A 48 -8.49 -14.64 -14.90
N ASN A 49 -7.44 -15.36 -15.31
CA ASN A 49 -6.81 -16.37 -14.46
C ASN A 49 -6.11 -15.64 -13.29
N TYR A 50 -6.91 -15.15 -12.34
CA TYR A 50 -6.51 -14.68 -11.00
C TYR A 50 -6.07 -15.86 -10.10
N HIS A 51 -5.42 -16.89 -10.66
CA HIS A 51 -4.93 -18.02 -9.88
C HIS A 51 -3.40 -18.02 -9.91
N ASN A 52 -2.83 -17.61 -8.78
CA ASN A 52 -1.47 -17.88 -8.32
C ASN A 52 -0.31 -17.00 -8.82
N ARG A 53 -0.52 -15.68 -8.87
CA ARG A 53 0.55 -14.75 -8.45
C ARG A 53 0.02 -13.86 -7.34
N ALA A 54 0.09 -14.37 -6.12
CA ALA A 54 -0.05 -13.57 -4.92
C ALA A 54 1.12 -12.57 -4.86
N ASN A 55 1.03 -11.49 -5.64
CA ASN A 55 1.81 -10.30 -5.38
C ASN A 55 1.29 -9.77 -4.04
N VAL A 56 2.02 -10.06 -2.96
CA VAL A 56 1.69 -9.66 -1.58
C VAL A 56 1.66 -8.13 -1.43
N MET A 57 2.17 -7.40 -2.44
CA MET A 57 2.21 -5.94 -2.50
C MET A 57 1.55 -5.47 -3.79
N SER A 58 0.49 -4.70 -3.64
CA SER A 58 -0.25 -4.09 -4.74
C SER A 58 0.57 -2.97 -5.39
N ASN A 59 1.23 -2.11 -4.61
CA ASN A 59 1.85 -0.88 -5.11
C ASN A 59 3.39 -0.92 -5.13
N SER A 60 4.01 -2.09 -5.40
CA SER A 60 5.48 -2.18 -5.41
C SER A 60 6.12 -1.40 -6.56
N VAL A 61 7.33 -0.86 -6.34
CA VAL A 61 8.08 -0.09 -7.35
C VAL A 61 8.34 -0.97 -8.57
N MET A 62 7.90 -0.52 -9.75
CA MET A 62 8.19 -1.19 -11.02
C MET A 62 9.33 -0.46 -11.70
N MET A 63 10.46 -1.15 -11.85
CA MET A 63 11.57 -0.67 -12.66
C MET A 63 11.25 -0.96 -14.13
N GLN A 64 10.70 0.02 -14.84
CA GLN A 64 10.48 -0.07 -16.28
C GLN A 64 11.56 0.73 -17.00
N GLN A 65 12.41 0.02 -17.75
CA GLN A 65 13.38 0.64 -18.64
C GLN A 65 12.65 1.11 -19.90
N MET A 66 11.88 2.20 -19.80
CA MET A 66 11.28 2.86 -20.97
C MET A 66 12.29 3.86 -21.55
N VAL A 67 12.81 3.57 -22.74
CA VAL A 67 13.48 4.57 -23.57
C VAL A 67 12.38 5.42 -24.21
N MET A 68 11.89 6.42 -23.48
CA MET A 68 11.01 7.45 -24.06
C MET A 68 11.89 8.42 -24.86
N PRO A 69 11.63 8.65 -26.16
CA PRO A 69 12.31 9.71 -26.89
C PRO A 69 11.74 11.06 -26.43
N MET A 70 12.33 11.64 -25.39
CA MET A 70 12.04 13.02 -24.99
C MET A 70 12.88 13.99 -25.85
N PRO A 71 12.30 15.10 -26.34
CA PRO A 71 13.09 16.14 -27.00
C PRO A 71 14.09 16.73 -26.02
N SER A 72 15.34 16.81 -26.49
CA SER A 72 16.50 17.39 -25.80
C SER A 72 16.18 18.74 -25.14
N SER A 73 16.17 18.75 -23.81
CA SER A 73 16.34 19.97 -23.02
C SER A 73 17.58 19.82 -22.14
N THR A 74 18.57 20.64 -22.48
CA THR A 74 19.78 21.06 -21.75
C THR A 74 20.15 20.39 -20.42
N ILE A 75 21.40 19.91 -20.42
CA ILE A 75 22.20 19.37 -19.33
C ILE A 75 22.23 20.31 -18.11
N GLN A 76 21.86 19.80 -16.93
CA GLN A 76 22.24 20.36 -15.63
C GLN A 76 22.68 19.23 -14.67
N VAL A 77 23.71 19.54 -13.89
CA VAL A 77 24.42 18.73 -12.88
C VAL A 77 23.45 18.28 -11.77
N PRO A 78 23.66 17.14 -11.09
CA PRO A 78 22.73 16.66 -10.07
C PRO A 78 22.68 17.63 -8.88
N ASP A 79 21.48 18.15 -8.63
CA ASP A 79 21.09 18.85 -7.40
C ASP A 79 20.36 17.83 -6.50
N ASP A 80 20.47 17.98 -5.18
CA ASP A 80 19.82 17.13 -4.15
C ASP A 80 18.28 17.23 -4.20
N SER A 81 17.73 18.01 -5.13
CA SER A 81 16.31 18.12 -5.42
C SER A 81 15.81 16.94 -6.27
N GLN A 82 15.78 15.73 -5.71
CA GLN A 82 14.92 14.66 -6.24
C GLN A 82 13.46 15.11 -6.07
N GLN A 83 12.92 15.84 -7.04
CA GLN A 83 11.52 16.24 -7.05
C GLN A 83 10.69 15.14 -7.72
N ASP A 84 9.74 14.57 -6.96
CA ASP A 84 8.69 13.73 -7.53
C ASP A 84 7.93 14.56 -8.57
N THR A 85 8.13 14.24 -9.84
CA THR A 85 7.37 14.88 -10.91
C THR A 85 6.08 14.10 -11.04
N HIS A 86 5.04 14.59 -10.37
CA HIS A 86 3.71 14.01 -10.40
C HIS A 86 3.14 14.08 -11.82
N VAL A 87 3.17 12.95 -12.54
CA VAL A 87 2.48 12.81 -13.82
C VAL A 87 1.16 12.12 -13.54
N ASP A 88 0.10 12.93 -13.41
CA ASP A 88 -1.29 12.55 -13.13
C ASP A 88 -1.51 11.70 -11.87
N ASP A 89 -1.24 10.40 -11.92
CA ASP A 89 -1.47 9.43 -10.83
C ASP A 89 -0.25 8.52 -10.57
N LEU A 90 0.87 8.76 -11.28
CA LEU A 90 2.10 7.99 -11.17
C LEU A 90 3.21 8.83 -10.52
N HIS A 91 3.96 8.18 -9.63
CA HIS A 91 5.12 8.79 -8.99
C HIS A 91 6.38 8.33 -9.72
N LEU A 92 7.20 9.28 -10.17
CA LEU A 92 8.40 9.01 -10.98
C LEU A 92 9.65 9.46 -10.23
N TYR A 93 10.60 8.53 -10.11
CA TYR A 93 11.91 8.79 -9.51
C TYR A 93 12.98 8.73 -10.59
N GLU A 94 13.73 9.82 -10.80
CA GLU A 94 14.75 9.94 -11.84
C GLU A 94 16.15 9.78 -11.27
N PHE A 95 16.90 8.80 -11.80
CA PHE A 95 18.32 8.65 -11.54
C PHE A 95 19.12 8.97 -12.80
N LYS A 96 20.06 9.91 -12.69
CA LYS A 96 20.89 10.37 -13.81
C LYS A 96 22.28 9.73 -13.78
N ASN A 97 22.87 9.52 -14.95
CA ASN A 97 24.27 9.09 -15.13
C ASN A 97 24.63 7.77 -14.44
N ILE A 98 23.79 6.74 -14.59
CA ILE A 98 24.08 5.42 -14.00
C ILE A 98 25.03 4.65 -14.91
N LEU A 99 26.19 4.30 -14.34
CA LEU A 99 27.19 3.44 -14.98
C LEU A 99 27.17 2.05 -14.36
N LEU A 100 26.86 1.04 -15.17
CA LEU A 100 26.90 -0.37 -14.75
C LEU A 100 27.75 -1.20 -15.71
N ARG A 101 28.79 -1.87 -15.19
CA ARG A 101 29.62 -2.77 -16.00
C ARG A 101 28.92 -4.12 -16.17
N LYS A 102 29.37 -4.88 -17.17
CA LYS A 102 28.79 -6.20 -17.47
C LYS A 102 28.96 -7.12 -16.25
N LYS A 103 27.86 -7.75 -15.82
CA LYS A 103 27.74 -8.63 -14.63
C LYS A 103 27.76 -7.94 -13.25
N GLU A 104 27.69 -6.62 -13.19
CA GLU A 104 27.53 -5.92 -11.92
C GLU A 104 26.04 -5.85 -11.50
N ARG A 105 25.80 -5.75 -10.19
CA ARG A 105 24.48 -5.55 -9.60
C ARG A 105 24.43 -4.16 -9.00
N LEU A 106 23.30 -3.48 -9.17
CA LEU A 106 23.07 -2.13 -8.67
C LEU A 106 21.98 -2.15 -7.61
N MET A 107 22.19 -1.41 -6.52
CA MET A 107 21.17 -1.09 -5.52
C MET A 107 21.14 0.44 -5.42
N LEU A 108 19.98 1.03 -5.65
CA LEU A 108 19.78 2.48 -5.59
C LEU A 108 18.82 2.78 -4.43
N PRO A 109 19.27 3.47 -3.36
CA PRO A 109 18.34 4.04 -2.40
C PRO A 109 17.53 5.14 -3.11
N ILE A 110 16.22 5.15 -2.90
CA ILE A 110 15.34 6.13 -3.55
C ILE A 110 15.41 7.48 -2.82
N PHE A 111 15.34 7.45 -1.48
CA PHE A 111 15.54 8.61 -0.63
C PHE A 111 16.02 8.15 0.76
N ASP A 112 16.64 9.07 1.47
CA ASP A 112 16.95 8.97 2.89
C ASP A 112 16.33 10.18 3.58
N ILE A 113 15.50 9.96 4.60
CA ILE A 113 14.69 11.01 5.22
C ILE A 113 14.65 10.83 6.73
N GLU A 114 14.70 11.96 7.43
CA GLU A 114 14.41 12.03 8.86
C GLU A 114 12.95 12.44 9.05
N ILE A 115 12.20 11.62 9.78
CA ILE A 115 10.79 11.85 10.05
C ILE A 115 10.49 11.72 11.55
N PRO A 116 9.58 12.53 12.10
CA PRO A 116 9.11 12.34 13.45
C PRO A 116 8.33 11.02 13.54
N TYR A 117 8.44 10.34 14.68
CA TYR A 117 7.66 9.15 14.98
C TYR A 117 7.06 9.22 16.38
N ARG A 118 5.97 8.49 16.60
CA ARG A 118 5.37 8.31 17.93
C ARG A 118 5.25 6.84 18.26
N ASP A 119 5.49 6.51 19.52
CA ASP A 119 5.27 5.19 20.07
C ASP A 119 3.84 5.11 20.60
N VAL A 120 3.03 4.19 20.06
CA VAL A 120 1.60 4.10 20.35
C VAL A 120 1.12 2.65 20.52
N TYR A 121 0.07 2.46 21.32
CA TYR A 121 -0.69 1.21 21.35
C TYR A 121 -1.88 1.36 20.41
N HIS A 122 -1.82 0.67 19.29
CA HIS A 122 -2.83 0.73 18.25
C HIS A 122 -3.72 -0.52 18.29
N CYS A 123 -5.04 -0.29 18.23
CA CYS A 123 -6.05 -1.34 18.23
C CYS A 123 -7.05 -1.03 17.11
N LYS A 124 -7.22 -1.97 16.18
CA LYS A 124 -8.20 -1.83 15.11
C LYS A 124 -9.49 -2.54 15.51
N ILE A 125 -10.50 -1.76 15.85
CA ILE A 125 -11.83 -2.28 16.19
C ILE A 125 -12.54 -2.68 14.90
N GLY A 126 -12.92 -3.95 14.78
CA GLY A 126 -13.73 -4.43 13.67
C GLY A 126 -15.13 -3.84 13.74
N ALA A 127 -15.73 -3.50 12.59
CA ALA A 127 -17.16 -3.21 12.57
C ALA A 127 -17.91 -4.51 12.89
N ALA A 128 -18.60 -4.54 14.03
CA ALA A 128 -19.52 -5.63 14.33
C ALA A 128 -20.62 -5.62 13.27
N THR A 129 -20.57 -6.61 12.36
CA THR A 129 -21.64 -6.77 11.38
C THR A 129 -22.91 -7.10 12.16
N SER A 130 -23.94 -6.25 12.07
CA SER A 130 -25.23 -6.35 12.78
C SER A 130 -25.91 -7.73 12.73
N THR A 131 -25.44 -8.62 11.85
CA THR A 131 -25.84 -10.02 11.75
C THR A 131 -25.52 -10.83 13.01
N SER A 132 -24.39 -10.61 13.69
CA SER A 132 -24.04 -11.42 14.89
C SER A 132 -25.01 -11.20 16.04
N ILE A 133 -25.45 -9.95 16.23
CA ILE A 133 -26.39 -9.52 17.28
C ILE A 133 -27.75 -10.23 17.13
N TYR A 134 -28.13 -10.62 15.90
CA TYR A 134 -29.46 -11.17 15.60
C TYR A 134 -29.60 -12.68 15.79
N TYR A 135 -28.49 -13.42 15.69
CA TYR A 135 -28.52 -14.89 15.65
C TYR A 135 -28.13 -15.57 16.97
N GLY A 136 -27.95 -14.81 18.06
CA GLY A 136 -27.69 -15.38 19.38
C GLY A 136 -26.44 -16.28 19.41
N TYR A 137 -25.48 -16.01 18.53
CA TYR A 137 -24.15 -16.58 18.69
C TYR A 137 -23.60 -16.01 20.00
N GLU A 138 -23.19 -16.89 20.91
CA GLU A 138 -22.51 -16.50 22.13
C GLU A 138 -21.36 -15.58 21.73
N ASP A 139 -21.50 -14.29 22.05
CA ASP A 139 -20.40 -13.33 22.01
C ASP A 139 -19.36 -13.86 22.98
N LYS A 140 -18.37 -14.59 22.45
CA LYS A 140 -17.09 -14.61 23.11
C LYS A 140 -16.70 -13.14 23.23
N LYS A 141 -16.59 -12.66 24.48
CA LYS A 141 -15.95 -11.40 24.79
C LYS A 141 -14.48 -11.53 24.42
N ASP A 142 -14.21 -11.56 23.13
CA ASP A 142 -12.88 -11.60 22.58
C ASP A 142 -12.34 -10.17 22.74
N PHE A 143 -11.22 -10.08 23.47
CA PHE A 143 -10.49 -8.82 23.55
C PHE A 143 -9.95 -8.50 22.18
N GLU A 144 -10.03 -7.23 21.79
CA GLU A 144 -9.44 -6.77 20.54
C GLU A 144 -7.91 -6.82 20.64
N GLU A 145 -7.26 -7.18 19.53
CA GLU A 145 -5.81 -7.26 19.49
C GLU A 145 -5.20 -5.86 19.54
N VAL A 146 -4.40 -5.62 20.58
CA VAL A 146 -3.63 -4.39 20.73
C VAL A 146 -2.19 -4.64 20.30
N TRP A 147 -1.67 -3.75 19.46
CA TRP A 147 -0.31 -3.79 18.95
C TRP A 147 0.46 -2.57 19.44
N HIS A 148 1.63 -2.82 20.03
CA HIS A 148 2.64 -1.78 20.18
C HIS A 148 3.16 -1.45 18.79
N SER A 149 3.00 -0.20 18.38
CA SER A 149 3.21 0.25 17.00
C SER A 149 3.95 1.57 16.99
N VAL A 150 4.61 1.84 15.86
CA VAL A 150 5.17 3.16 15.57
C VAL A 150 4.26 3.87 14.57
N GLU A 151 3.82 5.06 14.95
CA GLU A 151 3.11 5.99 14.08
C GLU A 151 4.13 6.87 13.37
N PHE A 152 4.01 6.93 12.04
CA PHE A 152 4.82 7.79 11.19
C PHE A 152 3.92 8.76 10.43
N ASP A 153 4.30 10.04 10.44
CA ASP A 153 3.69 11.06 9.60
C ASP A 153 4.56 11.24 8.35
N ASN A 154 3.99 11.01 7.16
CA ASN A 154 4.71 11.25 5.92
C ASN A 154 4.78 12.76 5.62
N VAL A 155 5.76 13.42 6.24
CA VAL A 155 6.08 14.84 6.01
C VAL A 155 7.00 15.07 4.81
N SER A 156 7.42 14.00 4.13
CA SER A 156 8.31 14.09 2.97
C SER A 156 7.57 14.57 1.72
N ASP A 157 8.33 14.93 0.70
CA ASP A 157 7.78 15.23 -0.63
C ASP A 157 7.45 13.98 -1.44
N PHE A 158 7.72 12.79 -0.90
CA PHE A 158 7.55 11.51 -1.59
C PHE A 158 6.36 10.73 -1.08
N VAL A 159 5.78 9.91 -1.96
CA VAL A 159 4.79 8.92 -1.56
C VAL A 159 5.45 7.62 -1.19
N TRP A 160 5.07 7.06 -0.04
CA TRP A 160 5.59 5.78 0.40
C TRP A 160 4.75 4.64 -0.14
N THR A 161 5.41 3.64 -0.71
CA THR A 161 4.74 2.48 -1.30
C THR A 161 4.47 1.40 -0.28
N THR A 162 3.49 0.55 -0.60
CA THR A 162 3.26 -0.67 0.19
C THR A 162 4.47 -1.59 0.05
N ALA A 163 5.23 -1.78 1.13
CA ALA A 163 6.48 -2.54 1.11
C ALA A 163 6.75 -3.18 2.49
N PRO A 164 7.60 -4.22 2.58
CA PRO A 164 8.11 -4.69 3.86
C PRO A 164 8.97 -3.60 4.49
N ILE A 165 8.84 -3.43 5.80
CA ILE A 165 9.67 -2.52 6.58
C ILE A 165 10.31 -3.29 7.73
N VAL A 166 11.57 -2.97 8.01
CA VAL A 166 12.31 -3.45 9.18
C VAL A 166 12.61 -2.26 10.06
N ILE A 167 12.32 -2.38 11.35
CA ILE A 167 12.60 -1.35 12.33
C ILE A 167 13.77 -1.81 13.20
N THR A 168 14.79 -0.97 13.28
CA THR A 168 15.98 -1.17 14.11
C THR A 168 16.18 0.01 15.07
N LYS A 169 16.81 -0.25 16.21
CA LYS A 169 17.18 0.76 17.21
C LYS A 169 18.70 0.86 17.28
N GLY A 170 19.21 2.09 17.32
CA GLY A 170 20.63 2.37 17.49
C GLY A 170 21.31 2.72 16.16
N GLN A 171 22.21 3.71 16.21
CA GLN A 171 22.92 4.22 15.03
C GLN A 171 24.14 3.35 14.67
N LEU A 172 24.88 2.86 15.68
CA LEU A 172 26.12 2.09 15.49
C LEU A 172 25.89 0.58 15.56
N GLU A 173 25.13 0.13 16.55
CA GLU A 173 24.70 -1.27 16.68
C GLU A 173 23.18 -1.32 16.47
N GLN A 174 22.77 -1.67 15.25
CA GLN A 174 21.36 -1.78 14.90
C GLN A 174 20.75 -3.00 15.56
N GLN A 175 20.02 -2.79 16.66
CA GLN A 175 19.22 -3.82 17.31
C GLN A 175 17.91 -4.00 16.56
N PHE A 176 17.61 -5.22 16.13
CA PHE A 176 16.32 -5.54 15.52
C PHE A 176 15.17 -5.34 16.53
N ILE A 177 14.13 -4.61 16.13
CA ILE A 177 12.91 -4.43 16.91
C ILE A 177 11.78 -5.27 16.32
N GLY A 178 11.56 -5.16 15.01
CA GLY A 178 10.42 -5.80 14.35
C GLY A 178 10.43 -5.66 12.85
N GLN A 179 9.53 -6.40 12.21
CA GLN A 179 9.26 -6.34 10.78
C GLN A 179 7.75 -6.34 10.58
N ASP A 180 7.27 -5.49 9.68
CA ASP A 180 5.87 -5.46 9.27
C ASP A 180 5.76 -4.98 7.81
N LYS A 181 4.56 -4.65 7.37
CA LYS A 181 4.25 -4.10 6.06
C LYS A 181 3.84 -2.65 6.19
N LEU A 182 4.62 -1.75 5.59
CA LEU A 182 4.21 -0.38 5.36
C LEU A 182 3.02 -0.36 4.40
N THR A 183 1.98 0.38 4.72
CA THR A 183 0.88 0.66 3.78
C THR A 183 1.22 1.85 2.91
N TYR A 184 0.63 1.90 1.71
CA TYR A 184 0.72 3.08 0.85
C TYR A 184 0.34 4.34 1.63
N THR A 185 1.26 5.30 1.69
CA THR A 185 1.15 6.51 2.53
C THR A 185 1.44 7.74 1.69
N LEU A 186 0.40 8.51 1.39
CA LEU A 186 0.50 9.78 0.67
C LEU A 186 1.23 10.84 1.49
N LYS A 187 1.71 11.90 0.82
CA LYS A 187 2.22 13.09 1.49
C LYS A 187 1.16 13.66 2.46
N GLY A 188 1.58 13.97 3.67
CA GLY A 188 0.74 14.47 4.76
C GLY A 188 -0.17 13.41 5.40
N SER A 189 -0.07 12.14 4.99
CA SER A 189 -0.83 11.04 5.61
C SER A 189 -0.03 10.33 6.68
N THR A 190 -0.74 9.76 7.64
CA THR A 190 -0.19 8.98 8.75
C THR A 190 -0.29 7.50 8.47
N THR A 191 0.69 6.73 8.96
CA THR A 191 0.72 5.28 8.86
C THR A 191 1.23 4.64 10.14
N PHE A 192 0.89 3.37 10.35
CA PHE A 192 1.26 2.60 11.53
C PHE A 192 2.02 1.36 11.11
N VAL A 193 3.10 1.06 11.84
CA VAL A 193 3.90 -0.14 11.66
C VAL A 193 3.92 -0.88 13.00
N ASN A 194 3.41 -2.11 13.01
CA ASN A 194 3.32 -2.87 14.25
C ASN A 194 4.70 -3.43 14.62
N LEU A 195 5.04 -3.36 15.91
CA LEU A 195 6.26 -3.93 16.47
C LEU A 195 5.99 -5.28 17.12
N THR A 196 5.08 -5.31 18.11
CA THR A 196 4.75 -6.51 18.88
C THR A 196 3.33 -6.44 19.45
N LYS A 197 2.74 -7.59 19.77
CA LYS A 197 1.44 -7.64 20.45
C LYS A 197 1.59 -7.18 21.90
N ALA A 198 0.74 -6.24 22.31
CA ALA A 198 0.69 -5.72 23.68
C ALA A 198 -0.28 -6.56 24.53
N LEU A 199 0.25 -7.59 25.20
CA LEU A 199 -0.57 -8.54 25.99
C LEU A 199 -1.09 -7.95 27.32
N ASP A 200 -0.54 -6.81 27.73
CA ASP A 200 -0.82 -6.06 28.94
C ASP A 200 -1.76 -4.88 28.71
N VAL A 201 -2.17 -4.63 27.48
CA VAL A 201 -3.24 -3.67 27.16
C VAL A 201 -4.43 -4.46 26.63
N ARG A 202 -5.58 -4.30 27.26
CA ARG A 202 -6.83 -4.95 26.85
C ARG A 202 -7.82 -3.92 26.37
N VAL A 203 -8.35 -4.15 25.18
CA VAL A 203 -9.47 -3.39 24.62
C VAL A 203 -10.66 -4.33 24.50
N GLN A 204 -11.80 -3.91 25.01
CA GLN A 204 -13.06 -4.64 24.89
C GLN A 204 -14.11 -3.72 24.30
N LEU A 205 -14.80 -4.20 23.27
CA LEU A 205 -15.99 -3.56 22.73
C LEU A 205 -17.23 -4.21 23.35
N ASP A 206 -18.18 -3.38 23.79
CA ASP A 206 -19.49 -3.81 24.27
C ASP A 206 -20.56 -3.03 23.50
N GLU A 207 -21.31 -3.71 22.65
CA GLU A 207 -22.40 -3.10 21.88
C GLU A 207 -23.74 -3.62 22.38
N LYS A 208 -24.70 -2.70 22.52
CA LYS A 208 -26.05 -3.02 22.98
C LYS A 208 -27.08 -2.27 22.15
N VAL A 209 -28.13 -2.98 21.73
CA VAL A 209 -29.32 -2.34 21.16
C VAL A 209 -30.03 -1.57 22.26
N SER A 210 -30.00 -0.24 22.16
CA SER A 210 -30.57 0.69 23.14
C SER A 210 -32.07 0.91 22.89
N SER A 211 -32.49 0.89 21.62
CA SER A 211 -33.89 1.01 21.24
C SER A 211 -34.14 0.36 19.88
N THR A 212 -35.22 -0.41 19.76
CA THR A 212 -35.71 -0.91 18.47
C THR A 212 -36.94 -0.09 18.11
N ASN A 213 -36.84 0.73 17.05
CA ASN A 213 -38.00 1.40 16.51
C ASN A 213 -38.79 0.42 15.65
N SER A 214 -39.89 -0.09 16.21
CA SER A 214 -40.74 -1.10 15.59
C SER A 214 -41.72 -0.51 14.57
N SER A 215 -41.40 0.61 13.91
CA SER A 215 -42.12 1.02 12.69
C SER A 215 -41.78 0.03 11.57
N ARG A 216 -42.29 -1.20 11.73
CA ARG A 216 -42.19 -2.30 10.78
C ARG A 216 -42.87 -1.85 9.51
N PHE A 217 -42.12 -1.35 8.55
CA PHE A 217 -42.64 -1.21 7.21
C PHE A 217 -42.36 -2.52 6.48
N VAL A 218 -43.42 -3.10 5.94
CA VAL A 218 -43.34 -4.35 5.18
C VAL A 218 -43.26 -3.96 3.72
N ARG A 219 -42.19 -4.39 3.04
CA ARG A 219 -42.07 -4.26 1.58
C ARG A 219 -41.81 -5.64 1.00
N SER A 220 -42.65 -6.07 0.08
CA SER A 220 -42.52 -7.37 -0.60
C SER A 220 -42.33 -8.57 0.34
N ARG A 221 -43.09 -8.62 1.45
CA ARG A 221 -43.03 -9.66 2.51
C ARG A 221 -41.73 -9.67 3.34
N VAL A 222 -40.86 -8.67 3.19
CA VAL A 222 -39.69 -8.46 4.05
C VAL A 222 -40.05 -7.41 5.10
N ASN A 223 -39.82 -7.75 6.37
CA ASN A 223 -39.99 -6.85 7.49
C ASN A 223 -38.67 -6.09 7.71
N TYR A 224 -38.74 -4.77 7.70
CA TYR A 224 -37.62 -3.92 8.06
C TYR A 224 -37.81 -3.38 9.47
N GLN A 225 -36.70 -3.22 10.19
CA GLN A 225 -36.67 -2.54 11.47
C GLN A 225 -35.46 -1.61 11.54
N THR A 226 -35.54 -0.63 12.42
CA THR A 226 -34.44 0.29 12.69
C THR A 226 -34.05 0.15 14.14
N ASP A 227 -32.83 -0.31 14.37
CA ASP A 227 -32.25 -0.45 15.70
C ASP A 227 -31.27 0.68 15.95
N GLN A 228 -31.36 1.25 17.16
CA GLN A 228 -30.37 2.16 17.69
C GLN A 228 -29.41 1.36 18.56
N ILE A 229 -28.13 1.36 18.19
CA ILE A 229 -27.07 0.62 18.87
C ILE A 229 -26.20 1.62 19.66
N GLU A 230 -25.93 1.31 20.92
CA GLU A 230 -24.98 2.01 21.78
C GLU A 230 -23.74 1.13 21.95
N GLY A 231 -22.57 1.66 21.56
CA GLY A 231 -21.28 0.99 21.74
C GLY A 231 -20.47 1.63 22.86
N LYS A 232 -19.81 0.80 23.68
CA LYS A 232 -18.85 1.20 24.71
C LYS A 232 -17.52 0.51 24.47
N ILE A 233 -16.45 1.28 24.54
CA ILE A 233 -15.08 0.77 24.43
C ILE A 233 -14.45 0.87 25.82
N LEU A 234 -14.07 -0.26 26.38
CA LEU A 234 -13.33 -0.35 27.64
C LEU A 234 -11.85 -0.60 27.32
N VAL A 235 -10.98 0.29 27.79
CA VAL A 235 -9.52 0.14 27.67
C VAL A 235 -8.94 -0.04 29.06
N VAL A 236 -8.16 -1.10 29.26
CA VAL A 236 -7.46 -1.39 30.51
C VAL A 236 -5.98 -1.58 30.22
N ASN A 237 -5.15 -0.77 30.85
CA ASN A 237 -3.69 -0.89 30.79
C ASN A 237 -3.19 -1.51 32.10
N TYR A 238 -2.44 -2.61 31.99
CA TYR A 238 -1.81 -3.31 33.11
C TYR A 238 -0.32 -2.99 33.28
N LYS A 239 0.24 -2.07 32.47
CA LYS A 239 1.62 -1.60 32.63
C LYS A 239 1.74 -0.71 33.87
N SER A 240 2.87 -0.85 34.55
CA SER A 240 3.21 -0.13 35.79
C SER A 240 3.82 1.26 35.55
N GLU A 241 3.94 1.69 34.30
CA GLU A 241 4.60 2.93 33.91
C GLU A 241 3.53 3.93 33.43
N GLU A 242 3.64 5.18 33.92
CA GLU A 242 2.74 6.32 33.63
C GLU A 242 2.77 6.75 32.15
#